data_AF-A0A843S6L5-F1
#
_entry.id   AF-A0A843S6L5-F1
#
_cell.length_a   1.000
_cell.length_b   1.000
_cell.length_c   1.000
_cell.angle_alpha   90.00
_cell.angle_beta   90.00
_cell.angle_gamma   90.00
#
_symmetry.space_group_name_H-M   'P 1'
#
loop_
_entity.id
_entity.type
_entity.pdbx_description
1 polymer ?
#
loop_
_entity_poly.entity_id
_entity_poly.type
_entity_poly.pdbx_seq_one_letter_code
_entity_poly.pdbx_strand_id
1 'polypeptide(L)'
;MTNEPSIRGTGNRFRLAAVLVAVSVWPGVAFGASSIAGTVTFDGKAPKLRPLSMDAEPVCAKTHSKPVPNEMLVLGKGNTMGNIMVWVSKGLPAGKTWPAPKTPVVIDQKGCQYVPHVMGIMVGQAYRILNSDGILHNIHTLPKINKSFNKGMPATLKETTTKFAKPEPVFHIKCDVHPWMSAYMAVFTHPFFSVTSTDG
;
A
#
# COMPACT_ATOMS: atom_id res chain seq x y z
N MET A 1 -34.94 46.34 45.90
CA MET A 1 -33.56 46.83 45.68
C MET A 1 -32.68 45.69 46.17
N THR A 2 -32.06 44.88 45.32
CA THR A 2 -31.03 45.24 44.35
C THR A 2 -30.99 44.23 43.18
N ASN A 3 -30.95 44.75 41.94
CA ASN A 3 -30.48 44.05 40.74
C ASN A 3 -28.95 43.86 40.86
N GLU A 4 -28.28 42.81 40.37
CA GLU A 4 -27.86 42.47 38.99
C GLU A 4 -26.77 41.35 39.14
N PRO A 5 -26.17 40.74 38.09
CA PRO A 5 -26.64 40.39 36.76
C PRO A 5 -26.34 38.91 36.38
N SER A 6 -26.97 38.44 35.29
CA SER A 6 -26.80 37.11 34.71
C SER A 6 -25.60 37.05 33.75
N ILE A 7 -24.72 36.07 33.88
CA ILE A 7 -23.72 35.70 32.87
C ILE A 7 -24.22 34.49 32.08
N ARG A 8 -24.53 34.70 30.79
CA ARG A 8 -24.81 33.63 29.82
C ARG A 8 -23.51 32.98 29.38
N GLY A 9 -23.26 31.76 29.83
CA GLY A 9 -22.30 30.85 29.22
C GLY A 9 -22.98 29.98 28.16
N THR A 10 -22.70 30.23 26.88
CA THR A 10 -23.09 29.33 25.78
C THR A 10 -22.16 28.12 25.76
N GLY A 11 -22.53 27.08 26.52
CA GLY A 11 -21.91 25.77 26.43
C GLY A 11 -22.38 25.04 25.17
N ASN A 12 -21.51 24.92 24.17
CA ASN A 12 -21.79 24.14 22.97
C ASN A 12 -21.77 22.65 23.34
N ARG A 13 -22.95 22.04 23.46
CA ARG A 13 -23.13 20.62 23.81
C ARG A 13 -22.73 19.76 22.61
N PHE A 14 -21.59 19.07 22.70
CA PHE A 14 -21.28 17.95 21.81
C PHE A 14 -22.33 16.85 22.01
N ARG A 15 -23.17 16.62 20.99
CA ARG A 15 -24.07 15.47 20.95
C ARG A 15 -23.27 14.28 20.43
N LEU A 16 -22.99 13.29 21.29
CA LEU A 16 -22.64 11.94 20.85
C LEU A 16 -23.88 11.37 20.13
N ALA A 17 -23.75 11.08 18.84
CA ALA A 17 -24.69 10.23 18.14
C ALA A 17 -24.21 8.78 18.32
N ALA A 18 -24.87 8.03 19.20
CA ALA A 18 -24.74 6.59 19.28
C ALA A 18 -25.54 5.97 18.14
N VAL A 19 -24.88 5.27 17.21
CA VAL A 19 -25.55 4.46 16.19
C VAL A 19 -25.82 3.08 16.80
N LEU A 20 -27.10 2.74 16.92
CA LEU A 20 -27.58 1.41 17.31
C LEU A 20 -27.26 0.40 16.20
N VAL A 21 -26.47 -0.63 16.53
CA VAL A 21 -26.30 -1.83 15.68
C VAL A 21 -27.40 -2.82 16.07
N ALA A 22 -28.37 -3.04 15.18
CA ALA A 22 -29.30 -4.15 15.31
C ALA A 22 -28.62 -5.43 14.79
N VAL A 23 -28.34 -6.39 15.68
CA VAL A 23 -27.84 -7.72 15.31
C VAL A 23 -29.03 -8.67 15.22
N SER A 24 -29.41 -9.05 14.01
CA SER A 24 -30.31 -10.19 13.77
C SER A 24 -29.46 -11.46 13.68
N VAL A 25 -29.55 -12.33 14.69
CA VAL A 25 -28.90 -13.66 14.68
C VAL A 25 -29.89 -14.68 14.10
N TRP A 26 -29.53 -15.28 12.97
CA TRP A 26 -30.15 -16.52 12.48
C TRP A 26 -29.23 -17.70 12.82
N PRO A 27 -29.74 -18.79 13.41
CA PRO A 27 -28.94 -19.97 13.72
C PRO A 27 -28.77 -20.82 12.45
N GLY A 28 -27.80 -20.45 11.63
CA GLY A 28 -27.27 -21.29 10.57
C GLY A 28 -25.81 -21.56 10.87
N VAL A 29 -25.43 -22.84 11.01
CA VAL A 29 -24.03 -23.25 11.11
C VAL A 29 -23.37 -23.01 9.75
N ALA A 30 -22.91 -21.78 9.53
CA ALA A 30 -22.02 -21.45 8.45
C ALA A 30 -20.59 -21.73 8.94
N PHE A 31 -19.92 -22.73 8.36
CA PHE A 31 -18.47 -22.66 8.23
C PHE A 31 -18.17 -21.55 7.21
N GLY A 32 -18.45 -20.31 7.59
CA GLY A 32 -18.21 -19.14 6.77
C GLY A 32 -16.72 -18.92 6.68
N ALA A 33 -16.20 -18.81 5.44
CA ALA A 33 -14.96 -18.11 5.23
C ALA A 33 -15.11 -16.73 5.90
N SER A 34 -14.44 -16.53 7.03
CA SER A 34 -14.51 -15.26 7.74
C SER A 34 -13.78 -14.24 6.89
N SER A 35 -14.50 -13.24 6.39
CA SER A 35 -13.94 -12.12 5.65
C SER A 35 -13.74 -10.93 6.58
N ILE A 36 -12.65 -10.19 6.37
CA ILE A 36 -12.46 -8.86 6.94
C ILE A 36 -12.61 -7.90 5.77
N ALA A 37 -13.54 -6.97 5.88
CA ALA A 37 -13.76 -5.90 4.92
C ALA A 37 -13.83 -4.57 5.67
N GLY A 38 -13.41 -3.51 5.00
CA GLY A 38 -13.38 -2.15 5.53
C GLY A 38 -12.71 -1.23 4.54
N THR A 39 -12.71 0.06 4.88
CA THR A 39 -12.18 1.12 4.03
C THR A 39 -11.21 1.95 4.85
N VAL A 40 -10.09 2.33 4.24
CA VAL A 40 -9.12 3.24 4.86
C VAL A 40 -9.37 4.65 4.35
N THR A 41 -9.50 5.63 5.25
CA THR A 41 -9.71 7.03 4.89
C THR A 41 -8.68 7.94 5.53
N PHE A 42 -8.35 9.04 4.84
CA PHE A 42 -7.49 10.09 5.32
C PHE A 42 -8.30 11.13 6.08
N ASP A 43 -7.97 11.33 7.36
CA ASP A 43 -8.57 12.37 8.19
C ASP A 43 -7.84 13.72 7.99
N GLY A 44 -8.62 14.79 7.84
CA GLY A 44 -8.13 16.14 7.65
C GLY A 44 -7.93 16.59 6.19
N LYS A 45 -7.27 17.74 6.04
CA LYS A 45 -7.03 18.37 4.74
C LYS A 45 -5.83 17.73 4.06
N ALA A 46 -6.04 17.18 2.86
CA ALA A 46 -4.96 16.60 2.07
C ALA A 46 -3.83 17.61 1.80
N PRO A 47 -2.56 17.27 2.05
CA PRO A 47 -1.44 18.13 1.70
C PRO A 47 -1.30 18.23 0.18
N LYS A 48 -0.79 19.37 -0.30
CA LYS A 48 -0.43 19.53 -1.71
C LYS A 48 0.92 18.84 -1.96
N LEU A 49 0.89 17.66 -2.57
CA LEU A 49 2.10 16.96 -2.96
C LEU A 49 2.70 17.58 -4.23
N ARG A 50 4.03 17.68 -4.26
CA ARG A 50 4.76 18.03 -5.48
C ARG A 50 4.78 16.81 -6.42
N PRO A 51 4.50 16.99 -7.72
CA PRO A 51 4.70 15.94 -8.72
C PRO A 51 6.12 15.40 -8.69
N LEU A 52 6.29 14.17 -9.21
CA LEU A 52 7.63 13.60 -9.40
C LEU A 52 8.42 14.43 -10.42
N SER A 53 9.66 14.74 -10.08
CA SER A 53 10.59 15.45 -10.96
C SER A 53 11.39 14.42 -11.77
N MET A 54 11.05 14.26 -13.05
CA MET A 54 11.69 13.29 -13.96
C MET A 54 12.66 13.94 -14.96
N ASP A 55 12.88 15.26 -14.87
CA ASP A 55 13.64 16.05 -15.85
C ASP A 55 15.10 15.61 -16.03
N ALA A 56 15.65 14.88 -15.04
CA ALA A 56 16.99 14.32 -15.12
C ALA A 56 17.12 13.15 -16.11
N GLU A 57 16.01 12.54 -16.54
CA GLU A 57 15.98 11.50 -17.57
C GLU A 57 15.03 11.89 -18.72
N PRO A 58 15.56 12.33 -19.88
CA PRO A 58 14.73 12.80 -21.00
C PRO A 58 13.72 11.78 -21.52
N VAL A 59 14.01 10.48 -21.46
CA VAL A 59 13.03 9.45 -21.86
C VAL A 59 11.85 9.44 -20.90
N CYS A 60 12.11 9.50 -19.60
CA CYS A 60 11.07 9.55 -18.57
C CYS A 60 10.22 10.81 -18.68
N ALA A 61 10.85 11.98 -18.87
CA ALA A 61 10.14 13.25 -19.03
C ALA A 61 9.22 13.24 -20.26
N LYS A 62 9.64 12.62 -21.37
CA LYS A 62 8.86 12.54 -22.62
C LYS A 62 7.73 11.51 -22.58
N THR A 63 7.84 10.49 -21.73
CA THR A 63 6.80 9.45 -21.58
C THR A 63 5.48 10.01 -21.04
N HIS A 64 5.52 11.14 -20.33
CA HIS A 64 4.35 11.73 -19.70
C HIS A 64 3.97 13.08 -20.31
N SER A 65 2.73 13.21 -20.75
CA SER A 65 2.17 14.49 -21.23
C SER A 65 1.62 15.38 -20.10
N LYS A 66 1.57 14.86 -18.87
CA LYS A 66 1.08 15.53 -17.67
C LYS A 66 2.03 15.29 -16.50
N PRO A 67 2.08 16.18 -15.49
CA PRO A 67 2.85 15.94 -14.28
C PRO A 67 2.46 14.61 -13.62
N VAL A 68 3.46 13.80 -13.29
CA VAL A 68 3.25 12.50 -12.66
C VAL A 68 2.99 12.71 -11.16
N PRO A 69 1.86 12.20 -10.62
CA PRO A 69 1.55 12.35 -9.21
C PRO A 69 2.56 11.62 -8.32
N ASN A 70 2.80 12.17 -7.14
CA ASN A 70 3.59 11.48 -6.11
C ASN A 70 2.66 10.58 -5.29
N GLU A 71 2.99 9.29 -5.21
CA GLU A 71 2.19 8.27 -4.53
C GLU A 71 2.37 8.23 -2.99
N MET A 72 3.09 9.20 -2.40
CA MET A 72 3.14 9.39 -0.94
C MET A 72 1.75 9.49 -0.29
N LEU A 73 0.76 10.00 -1.03
CA LEU A 73 -0.64 9.99 -0.62
C LEU A 73 -1.52 9.87 -1.86
N VAL A 74 -2.24 8.76 -1.96
CA VAL A 74 -3.20 8.51 -3.05
C VAL A 74 -4.60 8.51 -2.47
N LEU A 75 -5.39 9.53 -2.83
CA LEU A 75 -6.77 9.67 -2.35
C LEU A 75 -7.78 9.42 -3.48
N GLY A 76 -8.86 8.74 -3.17
CA GLY A 76 -10.05 8.67 -4.00
C GLY A 76 -11.23 9.47 -3.44
N LYS A 77 -12.43 9.05 -3.80
CA LYS A 77 -13.67 9.77 -3.43
C LYS A 77 -13.94 9.65 -1.93
N GLY A 78 -14.20 10.76 -1.27
CA GLY A 78 -14.48 10.76 0.18
C GLY A 78 -13.25 10.50 1.05
N ASN A 79 -12.05 10.88 0.55
CA ASN A 79 -10.77 10.68 1.21
C ASN A 79 -10.37 9.22 1.45
N THR A 80 -10.93 8.27 0.69
CA THR A 80 -10.46 6.88 0.66
C THR A 80 -8.99 6.82 0.25
N MET A 81 -8.20 5.95 0.87
CA MET A 81 -6.76 5.87 0.66
C MET A 81 -6.38 4.64 -0.16
N GLY A 82 -5.71 4.85 -1.29
CA GLY A 82 -5.04 3.78 -2.03
C GLY A 82 -3.62 3.52 -1.49
N ASN A 83 -3.03 2.40 -1.91
CA ASN A 83 -1.67 1.99 -1.56
C ASN A 83 -1.47 1.75 -0.05
N ILE A 84 -2.50 1.31 0.69
CA ILE A 84 -2.39 0.95 2.10
C ILE A 84 -2.32 -0.56 2.25
N MET A 85 -1.22 -1.06 2.81
CA MET A 85 -1.05 -2.46 3.19
C MET A 85 -1.82 -2.75 4.48
N VAL A 86 -2.77 -3.70 4.42
CA VAL A 86 -3.56 -4.17 5.56
C VAL A 86 -3.35 -5.66 5.73
N TRP A 87 -3.15 -6.14 6.95
CA TRP A 87 -2.92 -7.57 7.22
C TRP A 87 -3.41 -7.99 8.60
N VAL A 88 -3.69 -9.29 8.74
CA VAL A 88 -3.98 -9.91 10.03
C VAL A 88 -2.67 -10.10 10.80
N SER A 89 -2.46 -9.33 11.87
CA SER A 89 -1.21 -9.34 12.63
C SER A 89 -1.16 -10.42 13.73
N LYS A 90 -2.32 -10.85 14.25
CA LYS A 90 -2.48 -11.84 15.33
C LYS A 90 -3.80 -12.59 15.17
N GLY A 91 -3.95 -13.71 15.88
CA GLY A 91 -5.18 -14.51 15.90
C GLY A 91 -5.26 -15.60 14.82
N LEU A 92 -4.15 -15.87 14.12
CA LEU A 92 -4.06 -16.99 13.19
C LEU A 92 -4.03 -18.33 13.95
N PRO A 93 -4.63 -19.41 13.42
CA PRO A 93 -4.59 -20.72 14.06
C PRO A 93 -3.15 -21.20 14.29
N ALA A 94 -2.84 -21.59 15.53
CA ALA A 94 -1.52 -22.05 15.91
C ALA A 94 -1.11 -23.28 15.07
N GLY A 95 0.14 -23.31 14.61
CA GLY A 95 0.71 -24.42 13.82
C GLY A 95 0.19 -24.53 12.37
N LYS A 96 -0.79 -23.71 11.96
CA LYS A 96 -1.26 -23.70 10.58
C LYS A 96 -0.22 -23.06 9.66
N THR A 97 0.01 -23.70 8.52
CA THR A 97 0.83 -23.18 7.43
C THR A 97 -0.01 -22.97 6.19
N TRP A 98 0.44 -22.06 5.32
CA TRP A 98 -0.22 -21.78 4.05
C TRP A 98 0.77 -21.97 2.92
N PRO A 99 0.41 -22.69 1.85
CA PRO A 99 1.27 -22.80 0.68
C PRO A 99 1.40 -21.44 0.00
N ALA A 100 2.60 -21.12 -0.48
CA ALA A 100 2.82 -19.96 -1.31
C ALA A 100 1.97 -20.06 -2.61
N PRO A 101 1.29 -18.98 -3.03
CA PRO A 101 0.59 -18.97 -4.31
C PRO A 101 1.54 -19.25 -5.47
N LYS A 102 1.05 -19.95 -6.50
CA LYS A 102 1.82 -20.20 -7.74
C LYS A 102 1.91 -18.96 -8.62
N THR A 103 0.90 -18.09 -8.56
CA THR A 103 0.90 -16.82 -9.29
C THR A 103 1.98 -15.90 -8.73
N PRO A 104 2.91 -15.41 -9.55
CA PRO A 104 3.92 -14.46 -9.10
C PRO A 104 3.32 -13.14 -8.64
N VAL A 105 3.93 -12.51 -7.64
CA VAL A 105 3.77 -11.07 -7.42
C VAL A 105 4.63 -10.36 -8.45
N VAL A 106 4.07 -9.36 -9.13
CA VAL A 106 4.75 -8.65 -10.22
C VAL A 106 5.05 -7.22 -9.77
N ILE A 107 6.29 -6.78 -10.00
CA ILE A 107 6.64 -5.36 -10.08
C ILE A 107 7.04 -5.06 -11.52
N ASP A 108 6.62 -3.91 -12.03
CA ASP A 108 7.02 -3.42 -13.35
C ASP A 108 7.67 -2.05 -13.25
N GLN A 109 8.77 -1.86 -13.97
CA GLN A 109 9.39 -0.57 -14.24
C GLN A 109 8.72 -0.01 -15.51
N LYS A 110 7.69 0.82 -15.29
CA LYS A 110 6.80 1.33 -16.34
C LYS A 110 6.42 2.78 -16.09
N GLY A 111 6.51 3.60 -17.12
CA GLY A 111 6.34 5.04 -17.03
C GLY A 111 7.37 5.68 -16.09
N CYS A 112 8.57 5.12 -15.99
CA CYS A 112 9.59 5.47 -15.02
C CYS A 112 9.07 5.52 -13.57
N GLN A 113 8.20 4.57 -13.24
CA GLN A 113 7.67 4.30 -11.92
C GLN A 113 7.75 2.80 -11.63
N TYR A 114 7.65 2.43 -10.36
CA TYR A 114 7.39 1.05 -9.98
C TYR A 114 5.89 0.82 -9.84
N VAL A 115 5.38 -0.20 -10.53
CA VAL A 115 3.96 -0.55 -10.50
C VAL A 115 3.79 -2.00 -10.07
N PRO A 116 3.04 -2.29 -9.00
CA PRO A 116 2.35 -1.34 -8.11
C PRO A 116 3.32 -0.66 -7.11
N HIS A 117 2.87 0.45 -6.50
CA HIS A 117 3.63 1.16 -5.46
C HIS A 117 3.78 0.35 -4.17
N VAL A 118 2.74 -0.40 -3.80
CA VAL A 118 2.70 -1.21 -2.57
C VAL A 118 2.23 -2.61 -2.92
N MET A 119 2.91 -3.62 -2.36
CA MET A 119 2.59 -5.02 -2.62
C MET A 119 2.88 -5.92 -1.42
N GLY A 120 2.17 -7.03 -1.33
CA GLY A 120 2.39 -8.09 -0.36
C GLY A 120 2.78 -9.36 -1.09
N ILE A 121 3.71 -10.12 -0.53
CA ILE A 121 4.15 -11.40 -1.09
C ILE A 121 4.22 -12.44 0.02
N MET A 122 3.97 -13.71 -0.29
CA MET A 122 4.22 -14.80 0.65
C MET A 122 5.64 -15.34 0.57
N VAL A 123 6.17 -15.84 1.68
CA VAL A 123 7.46 -16.56 1.71
C VAL A 123 7.48 -17.64 0.63
N GLY A 124 8.51 -17.65 -0.21
CA GLY A 124 8.69 -18.63 -1.29
C GLY A 124 7.85 -18.40 -2.55
N GLN A 125 6.92 -17.43 -2.55
CA GLN A 125 6.20 -17.00 -3.75
C GLN A 125 7.17 -16.32 -4.72
N ALA A 126 6.97 -16.54 -6.02
CA ALA A 126 7.79 -15.90 -7.05
C ALA A 126 7.55 -14.39 -7.07
N TYR A 127 8.64 -13.63 -7.05
CA TYR A 127 8.66 -12.19 -7.30
C TYR A 127 9.20 -11.95 -8.71
N ARG A 128 8.31 -11.61 -9.64
CA ARG A 128 8.61 -11.35 -11.04
C ARG A 128 8.82 -9.85 -11.23
N ILE A 129 9.96 -9.49 -11.78
CA ILE A 129 10.40 -8.11 -12.01
C ILE A 129 10.42 -7.87 -13.51
N LEU A 130 9.69 -6.86 -13.99
CA LEU A 130 9.56 -6.50 -15.39
C LEU A 130 10.20 -5.13 -15.66
N ASN A 131 10.75 -4.93 -16.87
CA ASN A 131 11.15 -3.64 -17.40
C ASN A 131 10.43 -3.33 -18.71
N SER A 132 9.33 -2.59 -18.60
CA SER A 132 8.51 -2.14 -19.73
C SER A 132 9.00 -0.82 -20.33
N ASP A 133 9.79 -0.02 -19.62
CA ASP A 133 10.27 1.29 -20.09
C ASP A 133 11.34 1.21 -21.17
N GLY A 134 12.09 0.10 -21.22
CA GLY A 134 13.14 -0.07 -22.22
C GLY A 134 14.35 0.84 -22.03
N ILE A 135 14.53 1.40 -20.84
CA ILE A 135 15.75 2.09 -20.39
C ILE A 135 16.33 1.38 -19.17
N LEU A 136 17.51 1.80 -18.70
CA LEU A 136 18.13 1.20 -17.51
C LEU A 136 17.38 1.62 -16.25
N HIS A 137 16.92 0.62 -15.50
CA HIS A 137 16.48 0.77 -14.12
C HIS A 137 17.22 -0.25 -13.26
N ASN A 138 16.94 -0.26 -11.96
CA ASN A 138 17.28 -1.39 -11.09
C ASN A 138 16.15 -1.65 -10.11
N ILE A 139 16.18 -2.80 -9.43
CA ILE A 139 15.41 -3.07 -8.22
C ILE A 139 16.40 -3.20 -7.06
N HIS A 140 16.44 -2.22 -6.17
CA HIS A 140 17.21 -2.28 -4.94
C HIS A 140 16.27 -2.45 -3.76
N THR A 141 16.24 -3.66 -3.20
CA THR A 141 15.45 -3.96 -2.00
C THR A 141 16.25 -3.63 -0.75
N LEU A 142 15.59 -3.02 0.24
CA LEU A 142 16.19 -2.64 1.53
C LEU A 142 15.55 -3.40 2.72
N PRO A 143 15.45 -4.75 2.69
CA PRO A 143 15.02 -5.53 3.85
C PRO A 143 16.06 -5.47 4.97
N LYS A 144 15.59 -5.68 6.21
CA LYS A 144 16.38 -5.93 7.41
C LYS A 144 16.59 -7.43 7.69
N ILE A 145 15.70 -8.31 7.25
CA ILE A 145 15.69 -9.75 7.60
C ILE A 145 16.11 -10.63 6.40
N ASN A 146 15.51 -10.42 5.24
CA ASN A 146 15.93 -11.09 4.00
C ASN A 146 17.23 -10.47 3.47
N LYS A 147 17.91 -11.20 2.59
CA LYS A 147 19.09 -10.68 1.91
C LYS A 147 18.68 -9.54 0.98
N SER A 148 19.22 -8.34 1.22
CA SER A 148 19.11 -7.23 0.27
C SER A 148 19.74 -7.60 -1.07
N PHE A 149 19.14 -7.14 -2.15
CA PHE A 149 19.72 -7.24 -3.48
C PHE A 149 19.53 -5.94 -4.25
N ASN A 150 20.45 -5.70 -5.17
CA ASN A 150 20.41 -4.64 -6.15
C ASN A 150 20.56 -5.25 -7.54
N LYS A 151 19.46 -5.31 -8.30
CA LYS A 151 19.41 -5.95 -9.62
C LYS A 151 19.22 -4.90 -10.70
N GLY A 152 20.26 -4.66 -11.49
CA GLY A 152 20.15 -3.87 -12.72
C GLY A 152 19.21 -4.54 -13.73
N MET A 153 18.37 -3.73 -14.35
CA MET A 153 17.38 -4.09 -15.36
C MET A 153 17.63 -3.22 -16.61
N PRO A 154 18.66 -3.52 -17.41
CA PRO A 154 18.90 -2.80 -18.66
C PRO A 154 17.77 -3.04 -19.67
N ALA A 155 17.73 -2.23 -20.73
CA ALA A 155 16.74 -2.34 -21.81
C ALA A 155 16.62 -3.76 -22.43
N THR A 156 17.72 -4.52 -22.41
CA THR A 156 17.82 -5.89 -22.93
C THR A 156 17.27 -6.95 -21.98
N LEU A 157 17.17 -6.66 -20.67
CA LEU A 157 16.61 -7.57 -19.68
C LEU A 157 15.15 -7.20 -19.40
N LYS A 158 14.24 -7.84 -20.12
CA LYS A 158 12.80 -7.56 -20.01
C LYS A 158 12.18 -8.08 -18.72
N GLU A 159 12.71 -9.19 -18.19
CA GLU A 159 12.22 -9.74 -16.95
C GLU A 159 13.27 -10.56 -16.18
N THR A 160 13.08 -10.68 -14.88
CA THR A 160 13.81 -11.61 -14.02
C THR A 160 12.91 -12.04 -12.86
N THR A 161 13.23 -13.15 -12.19
CA THR A 161 12.44 -13.65 -11.07
C THR A 161 13.34 -13.99 -9.90
N THR A 162 12.89 -13.68 -8.69
CA THR A 162 13.52 -14.06 -7.42
C THR A 162 12.47 -14.44 -6.39
N LYS A 163 12.87 -14.71 -5.14
CA LYS A 163 11.99 -15.07 -4.02
C LYS A 163 12.52 -14.49 -2.71
N PHE A 164 11.63 -14.34 -1.73
CA PHE A 164 11.98 -14.06 -0.34
C PHE A 164 11.83 -15.34 0.50
N ALA A 165 12.76 -15.56 1.42
CA ALA A 165 12.87 -16.80 2.19
C ALA A 165 12.34 -16.68 3.62
N LYS A 166 12.17 -15.46 4.12
CA LYS A 166 11.74 -15.19 5.50
C LYS A 166 10.59 -14.16 5.51
N PRO A 167 9.66 -14.25 6.46
CA PRO A 167 8.68 -13.19 6.66
C PRO A 167 9.37 -11.91 7.09
N GLU A 168 8.80 -10.78 6.71
CA GLU A 168 9.41 -9.49 6.91
C GLU A 168 8.36 -8.36 6.91
N PRO A 169 8.43 -7.43 7.89
CA PRO A 169 7.64 -6.20 7.85
C PRO A 169 7.90 -5.37 6.59
N VAL A 170 7.09 -4.33 6.39
CA VAL A 170 7.23 -3.43 5.24
C VAL A 170 8.67 -2.91 5.11
N PHE A 171 9.26 -3.07 3.92
CA PHE A 171 10.55 -2.53 3.54
C PHE A 171 10.47 -1.76 2.22
N HIS A 172 11.45 -0.87 2.03
CA HIS A 172 11.54 0.01 0.88
C HIS A 172 12.25 -0.67 -0.30
N ILE A 173 11.77 -0.40 -1.50
CA ILE A 173 12.37 -0.78 -2.77
C ILE A 173 12.61 0.53 -3.53
N LYS A 174 13.86 0.77 -3.93
CA LYS A 174 14.25 1.98 -4.65
C LYS A 174 14.96 1.68 -5.95
N CYS A 175 14.95 2.66 -6.85
CA CYS A 175 15.86 2.71 -7.98
C CYS A 175 17.04 3.62 -7.61
N ASP A 176 18.26 3.12 -7.81
CA ASP A 176 19.48 3.93 -7.63
C ASP A 176 19.79 4.79 -8.86
N VAL A 177 19.20 4.46 -10.02
CA VAL A 177 19.36 5.21 -11.28
C VAL A 177 18.38 6.38 -11.33
N HIS A 178 17.15 6.16 -10.88
CA HIS A 178 16.04 7.11 -10.97
C HIS A 178 15.46 7.37 -9.57
N PRO A 179 15.97 8.38 -8.83
CA PRO A 179 15.69 8.54 -7.39
C PRO A 179 14.23 8.77 -7.01
N TRP A 180 13.36 9.10 -7.97
CA TRP A 180 11.92 9.24 -7.75
C TRP A 180 11.17 7.91 -7.73
N MET A 181 11.77 6.82 -8.20
CA MET A 181 11.14 5.50 -8.22
C MET A 181 11.27 4.83 -6.85
N SER A 182 10.13 4.65 -6.21
CA SER A 182 9.99 4.03 -4.89
C SER A 182 8.78 3.09 -4.88
N ALA A 183 8.92 1.98 -4.17
CA ALA A 183 7.84 1.05 -3.85
C ALA A 183 8.07 0.42 -2.47
N TYR A 184 7.05 -0.24 -1.95
CA TYR A 184 7.09 -0.90 -0.65
C TYR A 184 6.54 -2.31 -0.72
N MET A 185 7.16 -3.21 0.03
CA MET A 185 6.75 -4.61 0.10
C MET A 185 6.78 -5.14 1.53
N ALA A 186 5.85 -6.02 1.88
CA ALA A 186 5.93 -6.88 3.06
C ALA A 186 5.89 -8.36 2.64
N VAL A 187 6.56 -9.22 3.42
CA VAL A 187 6.63 -10.66 3.18
C VAL A 187 5.90 -11.41 4.30
N PHE A 188 4.86 -12.15 3.95
CA PHE A 188 3.96 -12.83 4.89
C PHE A 188 4.11 -14.35 4.86
N THR A 189 3.73 -15.01 5.96
CA THR A 189 3.61 -16.48 6.02
C THR A 189 2.20 -16.97 5.71
N HIS A 190 1.24 -16.05 5.54
CA HIS A 190 -0.18 -16.33 5.35
C HIS A 190 -0.76 -15.41 4.26
N PRO A 191 -1.90 -15.77 3.63
CA PRO A 191 -2.51 -14.99 2.55
C PRO A 191 -3.41 -13.84 3.04
N PHE A 192 -3.58 -13.68 4.36
CA PHE A 192 -4.50 -12.69 4.93
C PHE A 192 -3.90 -11.27 4.97
N PHE A 193 -3.71 -10.69 3.80
CA PHE A 193 -3.32 -9.31 3.59
C PHE A 193 -3.97 -8.77 2.31
N SER A 194 -4.07 -7.44 2.21
CA SER A 194 -4.56 -6.73 1.03
C SER A 194 -3.84 -5.40 0.89
N VAL A 195 -3.86 -4.85 -0.32
CA VAL A 195 -3.45 -3.47 -0.59
C VAL A 195 -4.67 -2.72 -1.09
N THR A 196 -4.99 -1.60 -0.46
CA THR A 196 -6.17 -0.80 -0.84
C THR A 196 -6.01 -0.17 -2.22
N SER A 197 -7.11 -0.09 -2.95
CA SER A 197 -7.26 0.74 -4.14
C SER A 197 -7.79 2.13 -3.77
N THR A 198 -8.01 2.99 -4.77
CA THR A 198 -8.51 4.36 -4.52
C THR A 198 -9.93 4.40 -3.96
N ASP A 199 -10.69 3.30 -3.99
CA ASP A 199 -11.97 3.14 -3.30
C ASP A 199 -11.84 2.76 -1.82
N GLY A 200 -10.61 2.46 -1.37
CA GLY A 200 -10.24 2.19 0.02
C GLY A 200 -10.52 0.76 0.45
#